data_AF-A0A533ULR2-F1
#
_entry.id   AF-A0A533ULR2-F1
#
_cell.length_a   1.000
_cell.length_b   1.000
_cell.length_c   1.000
_cell.angle_alpha   90.00
_cell.angle_beta   90.00
_cell.angle_gamma   90.00
#
_symmetry.space_group_name_H-M   'P 1'
#
loop_
_entity.id
_entity.type
_entity.pdbx_description
1 polymer ?
#
loop_
_entity_poly.entity_id
_entity_poly.type
_entity_poly.pdbx_seq_one_letter_code
_entity_poly.pdbx_strand_id
1 'polypeptide(L)'
;MDAPVGYVEQTITEIIKKPTYLKVVEQNSISGTKYVRKVVIGHNQIPIVSAITKFDSQNLPESVMSDLLQRKESIGKILRKNNIVAQRGSVVTNYDPEQKKITRDYEVLYKNLVWFQVSEEIRLDFLSACQNS
;
A
#
# COMPACT_ATOMS: atom_id res chain seq x y z
N MET A 1 -10.01 -8.77 -6.11
CA MET A 1 -8.99 -7.83 -6.61
C MET A 1 -7.61 -8.40 -6.28
N ASP A 2 -6.93 -9.02 -7.23
CA ASP A 2 -5.53 -9.42 -7.06
C ASP A 2 -4.66 -8.42 -7.82
N ALA A 3 -4.00 -7.51 -7.10
CA ALA A 3 -3.19 -6.45 -7.67
C ALA A 3 -1.71 -6.86 -7.58
N PRO A 4 -0.89 -6.72 -8.64
CA PRO A 4 0.55 -6.95 -8.55
C PRO A 4 1.23 -6.07 -7.49
N VAL A 5 2.37 -6.52 -6.96
CA VAL A 5 3.15 -5.74 -5.99
C VAL A 5 3.49 -4.38 -6.57
N GLY A 6 3.00 -3.35 -5.89
CA GLY A 6 3.26 -1.96 -6.24
C GLY A 6 2.31 -1.33 -7.26
N TYR A 7 1.24 -2.04 -7.64
CA TYR A 7 0.25 -1.58 -8.62
C TYR A 7 -1.14 -1.33 -8.03
N VAL A 8 -1.32 -1.43 -6.70
CA VAL A 8 -2.64 -1.27 -6.05
C VAL A 8 -3.37 0.01 -6.47
N GLU A 9 -2.68 1.16 -6.47
CA GLU A 9 -3.24 2.45 -6.88
C GLU A 9 -3.78 2.45 -8.32
N GLN A 10 -3.02 1.84 -9.24
CA GLN A 10 -3.43 1.72 -10.65
C GLN A 10 -4.57 0.73 -10.82
N THR A 11 -4.54 -0.40 -10.11
CA THR A 11 -5.64 -1.37 -10.12
C THR A 11 -6.94 -0.72 -9.63
N ILE A 12 -6.90 0.11 -8.59
CA ILE A 12 -8.10 0.85 -8.15
C ILE A 12 -8.56 1.82 -9.24
N THR A 13 -7.64 2.61 -9.82
CA THR A 13 -7.95 3.53 -10.93
C THR A 13 -8.64 2.82 -12.10
N GLU A 14 -8.15 1.64 -12.49
CA GLU A 14 -8.69 0.82 -13.58
C GLU A 14 -10.08 0.27 -13.24
N ILE A 15 -10.29 -0.18 -12.00
CA ILE A 15 -11.57 -0.72 -11.54
C ILE A 15 -12.65 0.37 -11.50
N ILE A 16 -12.34 1.55 -10.98
CA ILE A 16 -13.32 2.63 -10.83
C ILE A 16 -13.41 3.53 -12.08
N LYS A 17 -12.46 3.40 -13.02
CA LYS A 17 -12.33 4.21 -14.24
C LYS A 17 -12.30 5.72 -13.97
N LYS A 18 -11.73 6.13 -12.83
CA LYS A 18 -11.65 7.52 -12.35
C LYS A 18 -10.30 7.79 -11.68
N PRO A 19 -9.83 9.04 -11.64
CA PRO A 19 -8.57 9.38 -10.99
C PRO A 19 -8.58 9.04 -9.50
N THR A 20 -7.54 8.37 -9.02
CA THR A 20 -7.35 8.13 -7.58
C THR A 20 -6.36 9.11 -6.99
N TYR A 21 -6.52 9.40 -5.69
CA TYR A 21 -5.49 10.04 -4.90
C TYR A 21 -4.76 9.02 -4.03
N LEU A 22 -3.52 9.34 -3.67
CA LEU A 22 -2.79 8.72 -2.58
C LEU A 22 -2.46 9.79 -1.54
N LYS A 23 -2.68 9.46 -0.27
CA LYS A 23 -2.32 10.30 0.86
C LYS A 23 -1.51 9.49 1.86
N VAL A 24 -0.33 10.00 2.22
CA VAL A 24 0.42 9.51 3.39
C VAL A 24 -0.16 10.20 4.60
N VAL A 25 -0.92 9.46 5.40
CA VAL A 25 -1.58 9.98 6.60
C VAL A 25 -0.57 10.11 7.74
N GLU A 26 0.35 9.15 7.85
CA GLU A 26 1.31 9.08 8.93
C GLU A 26 2.60 8.40 8.47
N GLN A 27 3.75 8.87 8.94
CA GLN A 27 5.01 8.12 8.88
C GLN A 27 5.90 8.50 10.07
N ASN A 28 6.06 7.57 11.00
CA ASN A 28 6.76 7.79 12.27
C ASN A 28 7.81 6.69 12.51
N SER A 29 8.93 7.06 13.14
CA SER A 29 9.85 6.05 13.71
C SER A 29 9.24 5.53 15.01
N ILE A 30 9.25 4.21 15.17
CA ILE A 30 8.75 3.53 16.39
C ILE A 30 9.93 3.19 17.31
N SER A 31 11.07 2.81 16.74
CA SER A 31 12.27 2.46 17.49
C SER A 31 13.46 2.43 16.55
N GLY A 32 14.44 3.30 16.78
CA GLY A 32 15.65 3.39 15.98
C GLY A 32 15.33 3.51 14.48
N THR A 33 15.65 2.46 13.73
CA THR A 33 15.54 2.36 12.28
C THR A 33 14.18 1.81 11.81
N LYS A 34 13.28 1.47 12.73
CA LYS A 34 11.96 0.90 12.41
C LYS A 34 10.90 1.99 12.27
N TYR A 35 10.16 1.94 11.18
CA TYR A 35 9.12 2.89 10.84
C TYR A 35 7.76 2.21 10.71
N VAL A 36 6.70 2.97 11.04
CA VAL A 36 5.33 2.71 10.57
C VAL A 36 4.92 3.82 9.64
N ARG A 37 4.28 3.44 8.53
CA ARG A 37 3.66 4.32 7.56
C ARG A 37 2.21 3.95 7.38
N LYS A 38 1.31 4.94 7.40
CA LYS A 38 -0.10 4.78 7.08
C LYS A 38 -0.42 5.55 5.82
N VAL A 39 -1.05 4.89 4.85
CA VAL A 39 -1.47 5.50 3.60
C VAL A 39 -2.93 5.22 3.33
N VAL A 40 -3.56 6.12 2.59
CA VAL A 40 -4.92 5.97 2.08
C VAL A 40 -4.89 6.17 0.57
N ILE A 41 -5.58 5.31 -0.15
CA ILE A 41 -5.86 5.43 -1.59
C ILE A 41 -7.37 5.58 -1.74
N GLY A 42 -7.82 6.55 -2.52
CA GLY A 42 -9.24 6.82 -2.68
C GLY A 42 -9.58 7.63 -3.91
N HIS A 43 -10.84 7.99 -4.05
CA HIS A 43 -11.34 8.89 -5.08
C HIS A 43 -12.17 10.00 -4.43
N ASN A 44 -11.91 11.26 -4.80
CA ASN A 44 -12.47 12.45 -4.15
C ASN A 44 -12.26 12.42 -2.62
N GLN A 45 -13.31 12.20 -1.85
CA GLN A 45 -13.27 12.11 -0.38
C GLN A 45 -13.52 10.68 0.14
N ILE A 46 -13.63 9.70 -0.76
CA ILE A 46 -13.97 8.31 -0.42
C ILE A 46 -12.69 7.48 -0.30
N PRO A 47 -12.31 7.01 0.91
CA PRO A 47 -11.07 6.27 1.14
C PRO A 47 -11.26 4.77 0.85
N ILE A 48 -10.91 4.32 -0.35
CA ILE A 48 -11.16 2.95 -0.81
C ILE A 48 -10.22 1.93 -0.15
N VAL A 49 -8.94 2.28 -0.01
CA VAL A 49 -7.92 1.43 0.60
C VAL A 49 -7.22 2.19 1.71
N SER A 50 -7.05 1.56 2.86
CA SER A 50 -6.16 2.01 3.92
C SER A 50 -5.07 0.97 4.12
N ALA A 51 -3.81 1.38 4.17
CA ALA A 51 -2.69 0.46 4.38
C ALA A 51 -1.76 0.96 5.47
N ILE A 52 -1.35 0.03 6.34
CA ILE A 52 -0.31 0.21 7.34
C ILE A 52 0.89 -0.60 6.88
N THR A 53 2.04 0.03 6.84
CA THR A 53 3.29 -0.61 6.45
C THR A 53 4.34 -0.43 7.53
N LYS A 54 5.00 -1.53 7.89
CA LYS A 54 6.17 -1.55 8.77
C LYS A 54 7.42 -1.83 7.94
N PHE A 55 8.51 -1.13 8.22
CA PHE A 55 9.79 -1.37 7.57
C PHE A 55 10.96 -0.95 8.46
N ASP A 56 12.15 -1.47 8.16
CA ASP A 56 13.40 -1.11 8.80
C ASP A 56 14.32 -0.42 7.79
N SER A 57 14.76 0.80 8.08
CA SER A 57 15.61 1.56 7.17
C SER A 57 16.98 0.91 6.96
N GLN A 58 17.45 0.03 7.85
CA GLN A 58 18.71 -0.71 7.64
C GLN A 58 18.62 -1.74 6.52
N ASN A 59 17.41 -2.21 6.20
CA ASN A 59 17.18 -3.20 5.15
C ASN A 59 16.98 -2.57 3.77
N LEU A 60 16.89 -1.23 3.71
CA LEU A 60 16.53 -0.48 2.51
C LEU A 60 17.73 0.29 1.94
N PRO A 61 17.88 0.37 0.61
CA PRO A 61 18.82 1.30 -0.01
C PRO A 61 18.49 2.75 0.33
N GLU A 62 19.52 3.60 0.39
CA GLU A 62 19.36 5.03 0.68
C GLU A 62 18.42 5.74 -0.28
N SER A 63 18.40 5.35 -1.57
CA SER A 63 17.51 5.94 -2.57
C SER A 63 16.03 5.68 -2.26
N VAL A 64 15.70 4.45 -1.86
CA VAL A 64 14.35 4.06 -1.42
C VAL A 64 13.99 4.79 -0.13
N MET A 65 14.92 4.89 0.81
CA MET A 65 14.68 5.59 2.08
C MET A 65 14.43 7.09 1.85
N SER A 66 15.22 7.73 0.99
CA SER A 66 15.06 9.14 0.62
C SER A 66 13.67 9.41 0.03
N ASP A 67 13.21 8.56 -0.88
CA ASP A 67 11.86 8.65 -1.44
C ASP A 67 10.76 8.42 -0.37
N LEU A 68 10.95 7.48 0.55
CA LEU A 68 10.03 7.25 1.66
C LEU A 68 9.93 8.46 2.59
N LEU A 69 11.04 9.14 2.88
CA LEU A 69 11.10 10.33 3.73
C LEU A 69 10.38 11.54 3.13
N GLN A 70 10.22 11.60 1.81
CA GLN A 70 9.42 12.66 1.18
C GLN A 70 7.92 12.54 1.47
N ARG A 71 7.43 11.36 1.87
CA ARG A 71 6.02 11.10 2.23
C ARG A 71 5.01 11.47 1.13
N LYS A 72 5.40 11.33 -0.15
CA LYS A 72 4.56 11.68 -1.31
C LYS A 72 4.02 10.51 -2.11
N GLU A 73 4.74 9.39 -2.16
CA GLU A 73 4.50 8.32 -3.14
C GLU A 73 4.18 6.97 -2.49
N SER A 74 3.37 6.12 -3.13
CA SER A 74 3.20 4.73 -2.68
C SER A 74 4.54 3.98 -2.67
N ILE A 75 4.68 3.00 -1.77
CA ILE A 75 5.82 2.08 -1.76
C ILE A 75 6.00 1.43 -3.13
N GLY A 76 4.88 1.03 -3.76
CA GLY A 76 4.88 0.50 -5.12
C GLY A 76 5.52 1.40 -6.17
N LYS A 77 5.16 2.69 -6.15
CA LYS A 77 5.74 3.67 -7.07
C LYS A 77 7.22 3.91 -6.78
N ILE A 78 7.61 3.96 -5.51
CA ILE A 78 9.01 4.12 -5.08
C ILE A 78 9.87 2.95 -5.58
N LEU A 79 9.39 1.71 -5.41
CA LEU A 79 10.12 0.53 -5.89
C LEU A 79 10.32 0.56 -7.40
N ARG A 80 9.29 0.91 -8.16
CA ARG A 80 9.37 1.01 -9.63
C ARG A 80 10.30 2.11 -10.10
N LYS A 81 10.24 3.29 -9.48
CA LYS A 81 11.15 4.42 -9.76
C LYS A 81 12.62 4.03 -9.56
N ASN A 82 12.89 3.15 -8.59
CA ASN A 82 14.22 2.65 -8.29
C ASN A 82 14.59 1.36 -9.06
N ASN A 83 13.77 0.94 -10.05
CA ASN A 83 13.95 -0.30 -10.82
C ASN A 83 14.03 -1.58 -9.97
N ILE A 84 13.30 -1.61 -8.86
CA ILE A 84 13.30 -2.73 -7.92
C ILE A 84 12.08 -3.60 -8.19
N VAL A 85 12.35 -4.84 -8.63
CA VAL A 85 11.33 -5.88 -8.79
C VAL A 85 11.24 -6.67 -7.48
N ALA A 86 10.23 -6.34 -6.68
CA ALA A 86 9.95 -7.04 -5.42
C ALA A 86 8.90 -8.13 -5.61
N GLN A 87 8.92 -9.12 -4.72
CA GLN A 87 7.98 -10.24 -4.68
C GLN A 87 7.01 -10.06 -3.53
N ARG A 88 5.78 -10.57 -3.69
CA ARG A 88 4.84 -10.69 -2.55
C ARG A 88 5.09 -12.03 -1.88
N GLY A 89 5.23 -12.02 -0.56
CA GLY A 89 5.22 -13.23 0.25
C GLY A 89 3.81 -13.83 0.33
N SER A 90 3.66 -14.84 1.19
CA SER A 90 2.35 -15.40 1.51
C SER A 90 1.39 -14.32 1.99
N VAL A 91 0.17 -14.35 1.46
CA VAL A 91 -0.88 -13.37 1.77
C VAL A 91 -1.93 -14.05 2.64
N VAL A 92 -2.17 -13.52 3.82
CA VAL A 92 -3.37 -13.85 4.61
C VAL A 92 -4.46 -12.89 4.19
N THR A 93 -5.55 -13.42 3.62
CA THR A 93 -6.69 -12.61 3.19
C THR A 93 -7.91 -12.99 4.01
N ASN A 94 -8.61 -12.01 4.56
CA ASN A 94 -9.89 -12.19 5.22
C ASN A 94 -10.96 -11.35 4.52
N TYR A 95 -12.16 -11.92 4.36
CA TYR A 95 -13.31 -11.23 3.81
C TYR A 95 -14.39 -11.14 4.88
N ASP A 96 -14.80 -9.92 5.18
CA ASP A 96 -15.90 -9.62 6.10
C ASP A 96 -17.10 -9.13 5.26
N PRO A 97 -18.12 -9.98 5.05
CA PRO A 97 -19.29 -9.62 4.25
C PRO A 97 -20.19 -8.59 4.94
N GLU A 98 -20.23 -8.57 6.28
CA GLU A 98 -21.08 -7.64 7.04
C GLU A 98 -20.56 -6.22 6.92
N GLN A 99 -19.24 -6.05 7.08
CA GLN A 99 -18.58 -4.74 6.91
C GLN A 99 -18.20 -4.45 5.46
N LYS A 100 -18.52 -5.35 4.52
CA LYS A 100 -18.20 -5.24 3.09
C LYS A 100 -16.74 -4.89 2.83
N LYS A 101 -15.83 -5.56 3.52
CA LYS A 101 -14.39 -5.26 3.45
C LYS A 101 -13.52 -6.51 3.28
N ILE A 102 -12.36 -6.30 2.67
CA ILE A 102 -11.29 -7.30 2.58
C ILE A 102 -10.10 -6.77 3.36
N THR A 103 -9.52 -7.59 4.24
CA THR A 103 -8.21 -7.30 4.84
C THR A 103 -7.15 -8.23 4.29
N ARG A 104 -5.92 -7.71 4.13
CA ARG A 104 -4.77 -8.49 3.66
C ARG A 104 -3.55 -8.17 4.49
N ASP A 105 -2.88 -9.22 4.93
CA ASP A 105 -1.57 -9.13 5.56
C ASP A 105 -0.57 -9.89 4.70
N TYR A 106 0.51 -9.21 4.31
CA TYR A 106 1.54 -9.79 3.46
C TYR A 106 2.89 -9.10 3.62
N GLU A 107 3.91 -9.75 3.10
CA GLU A 107 5.27 -9.22 3.04
C GLU A 107 5.65 -8.84 1.62
N VAL A 108 6.46 -7.80 1.49
CA VAL A 108 7.13 -7.42 0.24
C VAL A 108 8.61 -7.73 0.40
N LEU A 109 9.10 -8.63 -0.46
CA LEU A 109 10.45 -9.17 -0.40
C LEU A 109 11.29 -8.68 -1.57
N TYR A 110 12.57 -8.43 -1.31
CA TYR A 110 13.57 -8.25 -2.36
C TYR A 110 14.76 -9.17 -2.06
N LYS A 111 15.12 -10.04 -3.02
CA LYS A 111 16.18 -11.05 -2.86
C LYS A 111 16.02 -11.87 -1.56
N ASN A 112 14.79 -12.32 -1.29
CA ASN A 112 14.39 -13.08 -0.08
C ASN A 112 14.50 -12.33 1.27
N LEU A 113 14.82 -11.04 1.27
CA LEU A 113 14.78 -10.20 2.47
C LEU A 113 13.43 -9.48 2.55
N VAL A 114 12.79 -9.52 3.72
CA VAL A 114 11.56 -8.75 3.98
C VAL A 114 11.92 -7.28 4.10
N TRP A 115 11.41 -6.48 3.16
CA TRP A 115 11.57 -5.03 3.17
C TRP A 115 10.38 -4.34 3.81
N PHE A 116 9.18 -4.84 3.57
CA PHE A 116 7.95 -4.26 4.09
C PHE A 116 7.00 -5.35 4.57
N GLN A 117 6.39 -5.12 5.73
CA GLN A 117 5.21 -5.86 6.19
C GLN A 117 4.01 -4.94 6.00
N VAL A 118 3.00 -5.41 5.28
CA VAL A 118 1.87 -4.60 4.85
C VAL A 118 0.58 -5.23 5.37
N SER A 119 -0.23 -4.40 6.01
CA SER A 119 -1.61 -4.70 6.39
C SER A 119 -2.52 -3.73 5.65
N GLU A 120 -3.42 -4.23 4.80
CA GLU A 120 -4.34 -3.42 4.02
C GLU A 120 -5.80 -3.74 4.38
N GLU A 121 -6.64 -2.71 4.42
CA GLU A 121 -8.09 -2.82 4.41
C GLU A 121 -8.63 -2.21 3.12
N ILE A 122 -9.52 -2.93 2.44
CA ILE A 122 -10.16 -2.53 1.19
C ILE A 122 -11.67 -2.50 1.42
N ARG A 123 -12.28 -1.34 1.22
CA ARG A 123 -13.72 -1.11 1.38
C ARG A 123 -14.46 -1.34 0.07
N LEU A 124 -15.15 -2.48 -0.05
CA LEU A 124 -15.84 -2.88 -1.27
C LEU A 124 -17.10 -2.06 -1.52
N ASP A 125 -17.76 -1.63 -0.46
CA ASP A 125 -18.88 -0.69 -0.51
C ASP A 125 -18.45 0.66 -1.09
N PHE A 126 -17.28 1.15 -0.68
CA PHE A 126 -16.72 2.39 -1.21
C PHE A 126 -16.24 2.26 -2.65
N LEU A 127 -15.59 1.13 -2.98
CA LEU A 127 -15.22 0.81 -4.36
C LEU A 127 -16.44 0.82 -5.29
N SER A 128 -17.53 0.18 -4.86
CA SER A 128 -18.80 0.12 -5.61
C SER A 128 -19.45 1.50 -5.72
N ALA A 129 -19.45 2.30 -4.65
CA ALA A 129 -19.96 3.66 -4.66
C ALA A 129 -19.19 4.56 -5.65
N CYS A 130 -17.87 4.39 -5.76
CA CYS A 130 -17.05 5.13 -6.71
C CYS A 130 -17.27 4.71 -8.17
N GLN A 131 -17.62 3.44 -8.43
CA GLN A 131 -17.94 2.96 -9.77
C GLN A 131 -19.27 3.53 -10.29
N ASN A 132 -20.25 3.68 -9.41
CA ASN A 132 -21.62 4.09 -9.77
C ASN A 132 -21.87 5.60 -9.65
N SER A 133 -20.87 6.38 -9.23
CA SER A 133 -20.99 7.84 -9.12
C SER A 133 -20.76 8.60 -10.42
#